data_AF-A0A965S069-F1
#
_entry.id   AF-A0A965S069-F1
#
_cell.length_a   1.000
_cell.length_b   1.000
_cell.length_c   1.000
_cell.angle_alpha   90.00
_cell.angle_beta   90.00
_cell.angle_gamma   90.00
#
_symmetry.space_group_name_H-M   'P 1'
#
loop_
_entity.id
_entity.type
_entity.pdbx_description
1 polymer ?
#
loop_
_entity_poly.entity_id
_entity_poly.type
_entity_poly.pdbx_seq_one_letter_code
_entity_poly.pdbx_strand_id
1 'polypeptide(L)' 'MRYAIIKQGVVVNIILWDHEKNPNYISDGSLIKINDTDQVSIGWNYEEGEFINPNQAITEIHQP' A
#
# COMPACT_ATOMS: atom_id res chain seq x y z
N MET A 1 7.46 10.97 -4.60
CA MET A 1 6.10 10.41 -4.40
C MET A 1 6.20 9.12 -3.58
N ARG A 2 5.18 8.77 -2.80
CA ARG A 2 5.18 7.54 -1.99
C ARG A 2 4.65 6.36 -2.80
N TYR A 3 5.29 5.21 -2.66
CA TYR A 3 4.88 3.97 -3.30
C TYR A 3 4.91 2.80 -2.33
N ALA A 4 3.91 1.93 -2.42
CA ALA A 4 3.90 0.62 -1.79
C ALA A 4 4.53 -0.40 -2.73
N ILE A 5 5.42 -1.24 -2.19
CA ILE A 5 5.90 -2.45 -2.87
C ILE A 5 5.04 -3.62 -2.38
N ILE A 6 4.40 -4.31 -3.31
CA ILE A 6 3.46 -5.39 -3.02
C ILE A 6 4.03 -6.72 -3.50
N LYS A 7 3.99 -7.72 -2.61
CA LYS A 7 4.31 -9.11 -2.92
C LYS A 7 3.18 -9.99 -2.41
N GLN A 8 2.66 -10.87 -3.27
CA GLN A 8 1.58 -11.80 -2.92
C GLN A 8 0.35 -11.11 -2.28
N GLY A 9 -0.02 -9.92 -2.78
CA GLY A 9 -1.15 -9.15 -2.26
C GLY A 9 -0.85 -8.39 -0.96
N VAL A 10 0.37 -8.44 -0.42
CA VAL A 10 0.73 -7.76 0.85
C VAL A 10 1.74 -6.65 0.59
N VAL A 11 1.54 -5.51 1.24
CA VAL A 11 2.51 -4.40 1.28
C VAL A 11 3.72 -4.83 2.11
N VAL A 12 4.87 -5.02 1.46
CA VAL A 12 6.11 -5.45 2.11
C VAL A 12 7.07 -4.30 2.38
N ASN A 13 6.91 -3.17 1.68
CA ASN A 13 7.74 -1.98 1.88
C ASN A 13 7.02 -0.72 1.39
N ILE A 14 7.44 0.44 1.89
CA ILE A 14 7.00 1.75 1.43
C ILE A 14 8.23 2.60 1.15
N ILE A 15 8.30 3.15 -0.06
CA ILE A 15 9.44 3.95 -0.50
C ILE A 15 9.01 5.33 -0.94
N LEU A 16 9.95 6.27 -0.89
CA LEU A 16 9.88 7.52 -1.61
C LEU A 16 10.64 7.38 -2.91
N TRP A 17 9.93 7.54 -4.02
CA TRP A 17 10.54 7.49 -5.34
C TRP A 17 10.40 8.84 -6.05
N ASP A 18 11.52 9.30 -6.59
CA ASP A 18 11.68 10.48 -7.42
C ASP A 18 12.02 10.00 -8.84
N HIS A 19 11.05 10.11 -9.76
CA HIS A 19 11.18 9.61 -11.12
C HIS A 19 12.17 10.44 -11.94
N GLU A 20 12.44 11.69 -11.56
CA GLU A 20 13.39 12.55 -12.27
C GLU A 20 14.81 12.15 -11.92
N LYS A 21 15.06 11.86 -10.64
CA LYS A 21 16.40 11.44 -10.18
C LYS A 21 16.73 10.00 -10.50
N ASN A 22 15.72 9.12 -10.52
CA ASN A 22 15.95 7.69 -10.73
C ASN A 22 14.84 7.05 -11.58
N PRO A 23 14.74 7.39 -12.89
CA PRO A 23 13.64 6.97 -13.75
C PRO A 23 13.57 5.45 -13.97
N ASN A 24 14.68 4.74 -13.80
CA ASN A 24 14.82 3.31 -14.10
C ASN A 24 14.82 2.43 -12.86
N TYR A 25 14.20 2.87 -11.76
CA TYR A 25 14.07 2.03 -10.58
C TYR A 25 13.21 0.81 -10.87
N ILE A 26 13.71 -0.37 -10.51
CA ILE A 26 13.02 -1.65 -10.64
C ILE A 26 12.86 -2.23 -9.22
N SER A 27 11.63 -2.52 -8.84
CA SER A 27 11.30 -3.20 -7.58
C SER A 27 11.14 -4.71 -7.80
N ASP A 28 11.43 -5.48 -6.76
CA ASP A 28 11.19 -6.94 -6.74
C ASP A 28 9.70 -7.33 -6.57
N GLY A 29 8.78 -6.41 -6.82
CA GLY A 29 7.34 -6.56 -6.61
C GLY A 29 6.56 -5.45 -7.33
N SER A 30 5.24 -5.43 -7.18
CA SER A 30 4.40 -4.42 -7.81
C SER A 30 4.52 -3.09 -7.07
N LEU A 31 4.77 -2.01 -7.82
CA LEU A 31 4.79 -0.65 -7.30
C LEU A 31 3.42 0.01 -7.49
N ILE A 32 2.75 0.32 -6.38
CA ILE A 32 1.49 1.07 -6.40
C ILE A 32 1.71 2.43 -5.76
N LYS A 33 1.31 3.49 -6.46
CA LYS A 33 1.39 4.86 -5.95
C LYS A 33 0.42 5.01 -4.77
N ILE A 34 0.91 5.57 -3.66
CA ILE A 34 0.09 5.92 -2.51
C ILE A 34 -0.30 7.40 -2.67
N ASN A 35 -1.59 7.71 -2.64
CA ASN A 35 -2.02 9.11 -2.68
C ASN A 35 -1.63 9.83 -1.39
N ASP A 36 -1.55 11.16 -1.42
CA ASP A 36 -1.12 11.93 -0.24
C ASP A 36 -2.13 11.84 0.91
N THR A 37 -3.40 11.59 0.59
CA THR A 37 -4.50 11.39 1.55
C THR A 37 -4.52 10.00 2.18
N ASP A 38 -3.90 9.01 1.53
CA ASP A 38 -4.04 7.62 1.93
C ASP A 38 -3.04 7.30 3.04
N GLN A 39 -3.53 6.57 4.05
CA GLN A 39 -2.68 5.94 5.04
C GLN A 39 -2.51 4.48 4.66
N VAL A 40 -1.27 4.08 4.43
CA VAL A 40 -0.89 2.71 4.09
C VAL A 40 0.31 2.36 4.95
N SER A 41 0.35 1.15 5.48
CA SER A 41 1.50 0.65 6.24
C SER A 41 1.94 -0.73 5.73
N ILE A 42 3.17 -1.09 6.07
CA ILE A 42 3.69 -2.44 5.82
C ILE A 42 2.78 -3.46 6.54
N GLY A 43 2.50 -4.56 5.85
CA GLY A 43 1.59 -5.62 6.30
C GLY A 43 0.13 -5.43 5.89
N TRP A 44 -0.23 -4.32 5.24
CA TRP A 44 -1.58 -4.15 4.68
C TRP A 44 -1.77 -5.04 3.46
N ASN A 45 -2.99 -5.51 3.24
CA ASN A 45 -3.35 -6.23 2.01
C ASN A 45 -3.67 -5.22 0.91
N TYR A 46 -3.50 -5.64 -0.34
CA TYR A 46 -3.90 -4.90 -1.51
C TYR A 46 -4.70 -5.80 -2.44
N GLU A 47 -5.99 -5.53 -2.52
CA GLU A 47 -6.96 -6.33 -3.26
C GLU A 47 -7.87 -5.38 -4.04
N GLU A 48 -8.16 -5.73 -5.30
CA GLU A 48 -9.07 -4.97 -6.18
C GLU A 48 -8.77 -3.46 -6.34
N GLY A 49 -7.53 -3.05 -6.08
CA GLY A 49 -7.12 -1.65 -6.20
C GLY A 49 -7.07 -0.89 -4.86
N GLU A 50 -7.48 -1.52 -3.77
CA GLU A 50 -7.62 -0.90 -2.44
C GLU A 50 -6.63 -1.46 -1.42
N PHE A 51 -6.15 -0.59 -0.53
CA PHE A 51 -5.32 -0.99 0.61
C PHE A 51 -6.21 -1.32 1.82
N ILE A 52 -6.13 -2.56 2.31
CA ILE A 52 -6.94 -3.07 3.40
C ILE A 52 -6.07 -3.20 4.66
N ASN A 53 -6.46 -2.49 5.72
CA ASN A 53 -5.77 -2.54 7.00
C ASN A 53 -6.16 -3.83 7.76
N PRO A 54 -5.22 -4.73 8.06
CA PRO A 54 -5.51 -5.99 8.75
C PRO A 54 -5.91 -5.78 10.22
N ASN A 55 -5.58 -4.62 10.80
CA ASN A 55 -5.93 -4.25 12.17
C ASN A 55 -7.19 -3.36 12.22
N GLN A 56 -7.84 -3.08 11.09
CA GLN A 56 -9.15 -2.45 11.12
C GLN A 56 -10.10 -3.47 11.73
N ALA A 57 -10.47 -3.25 12.99
CA ALA A 57 -11.55 -4.01 13.58
C ALA A 57 -12.75 -3.91 12.64
N ILE A 58 -13.32 -5.06 12.24
CA ILE A 58 -14.66 -5.08 11.68
C ILE A 58 -15.52 -4.50 12.80
N THR A 59 -15.92 -3.23 12.67
CA THR A 59 -16.95 -2.69 13.56
C THR A 59 -18.22 -3.43 13.18
N GLU A 60 -18.44 -4.61 13.78
CA GLU A 60 -19.74 -5.25 13.79
C GLU A 60 -20.71 -4.22 14.37
N ILE A 61 -21.52 -3.64 13.50
CA ILE A 61 -22.72 -2.91 13.89
C ILE A 61 -23.70 -3.92 14.50
N HIS A 62 -23.44 -4.35 15.73
CA HIS A 62 -24.50 -4.84 16.62
C HIS A 62 -25.32 -3.62 17.03
N GLN A 63 -26.27 -3.24 16.18
CA GLN A 63 -27.40 -2.43 16.65
C GLN A 63 -28.48 -3.39 17.20
N PRO A 64 -29.00 -3.12 18.41
CA PRO A 64 -30.02 -3.92 19.09
C PRO A 64 -31.40 -3.85 18.44
#